data_AF-A0A1L7XG17-F1
#
_entry.id   AF-A0A1L7XG17-F1
#
_cell.length_a   1.000
_cell.length_b   1.000
_cell.length_c   1.000
_cell.angle_alpha   90.00
_cell.angle_beta   90.00
_cell.angle_gamma   90.00
#
_symmetry.space_group_name_H-M   'P 1'
#
loop_
_entity.id
_entity.type
_entity.pdbx_description
1 polymer ?
#
loop_
_entity_poly.entity_id
_entity_poly.type
_entity_poly.pdbx_seq_one_letter_code
_entity_poly.pdbx_strand_id
1 'polypeptide(L)'
;MLAPLLLTVLLSAAPALAASKYVPQKSTCPSETLVRAASGLSDDEETYRVSRKAVADVALKSWLASTNSGFGTSGELPTVAITTSGGGYRSLLSGAGVIQALDSRDSNLSTSGLYQSMTYQAGLSGGGWLLSSLAGNNYPLVSYLLENVWHEAFRDSLLDPEFLLAFVAYAEVVTDIAEKEAAGYDTTLIDAYGRLLSYQLLEGSDGGVSTTMSGITSKSMFTSYSVPYPVITSLGTKVWEGECTPGPNATTYEIHPYEFGSWDADVSAFVKTEYLGTSMNGGKATGLCTTNYDNLGYVAGSSSNLFNEACLSVPAAENSSTNLLEDLAALLDQVHEVTTSDLYATYPNPFYNYKSPTGYFNIANDVSAQDHLSLVDGGEALQNNPIFPFLQPARNISVILVNDNSADLSTNYPNGSEILTTYVQATNNAHLTLMPYIPPVATFISEGLNSRATFFGCNATDKITIVYLPNAEYTFASGVPTSQLVYSETEQDEMVANGNMIATQGDKDGWATCLGCAIMMKSGNSLPSACTACFEEYCYYE
;
A
#
# COMPACT_ATOMS: atom_id res chain seq x y z
N MET A 1 72.76 1.02 35.22
CA MET A 1 72.34 -0.11 34.39
C MET A 1 70.81 -0.10 34.34
N LEU A 2 70.30 0.09 33.13
CA LEU A 2 68.93 0.01 32.59
C LEU A 2 67.74 -0.18 33.56
N ALA A 3 66.87 0.83 33.60
CA ALA A 3 65.50 0.76 34.09
C ALA A 3 64.56 0.17 33.02
N PRO A 4 63.49 -0.55 33.39
CA PRO A 4 62.55 -1.12 32.43
C PRO A 4 61.56 -0.06 31.96
N LEU A 5 61.42 0.04 30.63
CA LEU A 5 60.44 0.86 29.95
C LEU A 5 59.08 0.14 30.05
N LEU A 6 58.12 0.69 30.81
CA LEU A 6 56.73 0.28 30.73
C LEU A 6 56.13 0.88 29.45
N LEU A 7 55.79 0.01 28.50
CA LEU A 7 55.03 0.37 27.30
C LEU A 7 53.53 0.30 27.67
N THR A 8 52.94 1.42 28.04
CA THR A 8 51.48 1.56 28.11
C THR A 8 50.91 1.55 26.72
N VAL A 9 50.24 0.45 26.35
CA VAL A 9 49.37 0.37 25.19
C VAL A 9 48.16 1.27 25.45
N LEU A 10 48.10 2.42 24.78
CA LEU A 10 46.88 3.19 24.64
C LEU A 10 45.97 2.41 23.69
N LEU A 11 45.00 1.69 24.26
CA LEU A 11 43.82 1.26 23.51
C LEU A 11 43.07 2.54 23.11
N SER A 12 43.26 2.98 21.88
CA SER A 12 42.34 3.93 21.26
C SER A 12 40.99 3.25 21.15
N ALA A 13 40.00 3.74 21.91
CA ALA A 13 38.61 3.41 21.67
C ALA A 13 38.31 3.73 20.20
N ALA A 14 37.98 2.70 19.42
CA ALA A 14 37.36 2.92 18.12
C ALA A 14 36.12 3.79 18.35
N PRO A 15 35.87 4.82 17.52
CA PRO A 15 34.58 5.51 17.59
C PRO A 15 33.50 4.44 17.43
N ALA A 16 32.55 4.39 18.37
CA ALA A 16 31.35 3.58 18.17
C ALA A 16 30.78 3.99 16.81
N LEU A 17 30.75 3.07 15.85
CA LEU A 17 29.98 3.26 14.63
C LEU A 17 28.57 3.67 15.08
N ALA A 18 28.08 4.78 14.54
CA ALA A 18 26.70 5.17 14.82
C ALA A 18 25.81 4.02 14.33
N ALA A 19 24.98 3.49 15.22
CA ALA A 19 24.05 2.41 14.87
C ALA A 19 23.23 2.83 13.64
N SER A 20 23.01 1.88 12.74
CA SER A 20 22.19 2.05 11.55
C SER A 20 20.85 2.66 11.94
N LYS A 21 20.40 3.60 11.10
CA LYS A 21 19.09 4.23 11.25
C LYS A 21 17.94 3.25 11.00
N TYR A 22 18.23 2.06 10.46
CA TYR A 22 17.26 0.98 10.30
C TYR A 22 16.87 0.33 11.63
N VAL A 23 17.78 0.35 12.61
CA VAL A 23 17.58 -0.33 13.90
C VAL A 23 16.43 0.32 14.68
N PRO A 24 15.39 -0.44 15.06
CA PRO A 24 14.32 0.10 15.89
C PRO A 24 14.85 0.54 17.26
N GLN A 25 14.36 1.67 17.76
CA GLN A 25 14.89 2.32 18.96
C GLN A 25 13.99 2.08 20.16
N LYS A 26 14.57 2.02 21.37
CA LYS A 26 13.79 1.97 22.62
C LYS A 26 13.50 3.38 23.11
N SER A 27 12.25 3.65 23.46
CA SER A 27 11.77 4.95 23.95
C SER A 27 10.82 4.79 25.13
N THR A 28 10.55 5.90 25.83
CA THR A 28 9.53 5.89 26.88
C THR A 28 8.15 5.84 26.24
N CYS A 29 7.31 4.90 26.67
CA CYS A 29 5.93 4.82 26.19
C CYS A 29 5.13 6.07 26.56
N PRO A 30 4.17 6.50 25.72
CA PRO A 30 3.22 7.54 26.08
C PRO A 30 2.35 7.09 27.27
N SER A 31 1.78 8.05 28.01
CA SER A 31 0.83 7.75 29.09
C SER A 31 -0.53 7.27 28.59
N GLU A 32 -0.81 7.47 27.30
CA GLU A 32 -2.03 7.04 26.63
C GLU A 32 -2.03 5.53 26.34
N THR A 33 -3.21 4.98 26.11
CA THR A 33 -3.32 3.57 25.69
C THR A 33 -2.80 3.43 24.27
N LEU A 34 -1.94 2.44 24.02
CA LEU A 34 -1.36 2.19 22.70
C LEU A 34 -2.34 1.47 21.76
N VAL A 35 -3.19 0.60 22.30
CA VAL A 35 -4.17 -0.19 21.55
C VAL A 35 -5.59 0.32 21.81
N ARG A 36 -6.34 0.56 20.75
CA ARG A 36 -7.77 0.89 20.81
C ARG A 36 -8.60 -0.16 20.08
N ALA A 37 -9.89 -0.25 20.45
CA ALA A 37 -10.86 -1.03 19.71
C ALA A 37 -11.22 -0.34 18.37
N ALA A 38 -11.58 -1.14 17.37
CA ALA A 38 -12.02 -0.67 16.05
C ALA A 38 -13.51 -0.24 16.06
N SER A 39 -13.90 0.66 16.97
CA SER A 39 -15.26 1.21 17.07
C SER A 39 -15.51 2.48 16.24
N GLY A 40 -14.52 2.90 15.45
CA GLY A 40 -14.46 4.18 14.75
C GLY A 40 -13.02 4.49 14.34
N LEU A 41 -12.80 5.68 13.79
CA LEU A 41 -11.45 6.20 13.52
C LEU A 41 -10.77 6.64 14.83
N SER A 42 -9.44 6.70 14.84
CA SER A 42 -8.73 7.44 15.88
C SER A 42 -9.00 8.93 15.77
N ASP A 43 -8.78 9.65 16.87
CA ASP A 43 -8.89 11.11 16.89
C ASP A 43 -7.94 11.77 15.86
N ASP A 44 -6.76 11.19 15.65
CA ASP A 44 -5.77 11.68 14.70
C ASP A 44 -6.22 11.47 13.23
N GLU A 45 -6.70 10.27 12.88
CA GLU A 45 -7.24 10.02 11.53
C GLU A 45 -8.50 10.86 11.28
N GLU A 46 -9.41 10.98 12.26
CA GLU A 46 -10.61 11.80 12.14
C GLU A 46 -10.28 13.27 11.96
N THR A 47 -9.31 13.80 12.72
CA THR A 47 -8.82 15.17 12.58
C THR A 47 -8.26 15.38 11.17
N TYR A 48 -7.41 14.47 10.69
CA TYR A 48 -6.88 14.54 9.34
C TYR A 48 -7.98 14.48 8.28
N ARG A 49 -8.91 13.53 8.40
CA ARG A 49 -10.02 13.34 7.47
C ARG A 49 -10.85 14.60 7.32
N VAL A 50 -11.24 15.24 8.43
CA VAL A 50 -12.04 16.46 8.41
C VAL A 50 -11.27 17.62 7.78
N SER A 51 -10.00 17.83 8.16
CA SER A 51 -9.16 18.89 7.58
C SER A 51 -8.89 18.67 6.10
N ARG A 52 -8.60 17.42 5.70
CA ARG A 52 -8.38 17.05 4.30
C ARG A 52 -9.65 17.21 3.47
N LYS A 53 -10.80 16.78 3.99
CA LYS A 53 -12.10 16.92 3.30
C LYS A 53 -12.41 18.38 2.97
N ALA A 54 -12.08 19.32 3.86
CA ALA A 54 -12.26 20.75 3.59
C ALA A 54 -11.42 21.24 2.41
N VAL A 55 -10.18 20.77 2.27
CA VAL A 55 -9.31 21.08 1.11
C VAL A 55 -9.82 20.38 -0.16
N ALA A 56 -10.16 19.10 -0.04
CA ALA A 56 -10.67 18.27 -1.13
C ALA A 56 -11.97 18.81 -1.73
N ASP A 57 -12.88 19.35 -0.93
CA ASP A 57 -14.15 19.91 -1.40
C ASP A 57 -13.97 21.16 -2.24
N VAL A 58 -12.99 22.01 -1.90
CA VAL A 58 -12.63 23.18 -2.71
C VAL A 58 -12.11 22.73 -4.08
N ALA A 59 -11.23 21.72 -4.10
CA ALA A 59 -10.70 21.15 -5.34
C ALA A 59 -11.80 20.48 -6.17
N LEU A 60 -12.65 19.65 -5.57
CA LEU A 60 -13.74 18.97 -6.25
C LEU A 60 -14.72 19.97 -6.88
N LYS A 61 -15.09 21.02 -6.14
CA LYS A 61 -15.95 22.08 -6.67
C LYS A 61 -15.33 22.77 -7.89
N SER A 62 -14.03 23.09 -7.82
CA SER A 62 -13.32 23.73 -8.92
C SER A 62 -13.25 22.82 -10.15
N TRP A 63 -12.94 21.54 -9.94
CA TRP A 63 -12.83 20.55 -10.99
C TRP A 63 -14.18 20.23 -11.66
N LEU A 64 -15.26 20.11 -10.88
CA LEU A 64 -16.60 19.95 -11.43
C LEU A 64 -17.00 21.15 -12.29
N ALA A 65 -16.68 22.37 -11.86
CA ALA A 65 -16.98 23.58 -12.63
C ALA A 65 -16.17 23.67 -13.93
N SER A 66 -14.92 23.19 -13.96
CA SER A 66 -14.10 23.16 -15.17
C SER A 66 -14.51 22.07 -16.16
N THR A 67 -15.07 20.96 -15.68
CA THR A 67 -15.57 19.87 -16.54
C THR A 67 -16.97 20.16 -17.07
N ASN A 68 -17.89 20.59 -16.21
CA ASN A 68 -19.24 21.00 -16.61
C ASN A 68 -19.88 21.93 -15.55
N SER A 69 -20.14 23.19 -15.94
CA SER A 69 -20.74 24.18 -15.03
C SER A 69 -22.18 23.88 -14.58
N GLY A 70 -22.82 22.83 -15.12
CA GLY A 70 -24.14 22.36 -14.70
C GLY A 70 -24.15 21.55 -13.39
N PHE A 71 -22.99 21.16 -12.85
CA PHE A 71 -22.94 20.46 -11.55
C PHE A 71 -23.35 21.38 -10.39
N GLY A 72 -24.32 20.94 -9.60
CA GLY A 72 -24.68 21.59 -8.35
C GLY A 72 -23.61 21.34 -7.28
N THR A 73 -23.11 22.40 -6.65
CA THR A 73 -22.02 22.33 -5.66
C THR A 73 -22.34 23.16 -4.40
N SER A 74 -23.63 23.39 -4.15
CA SER A 74 -24.12 24.12 -2.97
C SER A 74 -24.38 23.23 -1.75
N GLY A 75 -24.63 21.93 -1.97
CA GLY A 75 -24.79 20.94 -0.91
C GLY A 75 -23.46 20.34 -0.47
N GLU A 76 -23.55 19.32 0.40
CA GLU A 76 -22.40 18.51 0.76
C GLU A 76 -21.85 17.78 -0.47
N LEU A 77 -20.53 17.81 -0.63
CA LEU A 77 -19.86 17.11 -1.71
C LEU A 77 -19.43 15.69 -1.26
N PRO A 78 -19.44 14.70 -2.15
CA PRO A 78 -19.01 13.33 -1.85
C PRO A 78 -17.57 13.25 -1.34
N THR A 79 -17.30 12.34 -0.41
CA THR A 79 -15.92 11.96 -0.06
C THR A 79 -15.42 10.96 -1.10
N VAL A 80 -14.31 11.29 -1.78
CA VAL A 80 -13.74 10.48 -2.86
C VAL A 80 -12.42 9.85 -2.40
N ALA A 81 -12.26 8.57 -2.70
CA ALA A 81 -11.02 7.82 -2.47
C ALA A 81 -10.50 7.21 -3.78
N ILE A 82 -9.22 6.86 -3.80
CA ILE A 82 -8.59 6.14 -4.91
C ILE A 82 -7.83 4.91 -4.39
N THR A 83 -7.87 3.80 -5.13
CA THR A 83 -7.09 2.59 -4.83
C THR A 83 -6.24 2.21 -6.03
N THR A 84 -5.02 1.72 -5.77
CA THR A 84 -4.18 1.09 -6.78
C THR A 84 -3.91 -0.36 -6.37
N SER A 85 -4.21 -1.31 -7.25
CA SER A 85 -4.07 -2.74 -6.96
C SER A 85 -2.61 -3.19 -6.81
N GLY A 86 -2.39 -4.46 -6.49
CA GLY A 86 -1.09 -5.10 -6.65
C GLY A 86 -0.71 -5.42 -8.10
N GLY A 87 0.52 -5.91 -8.29
CA GLY A 87 1.07 -6.23 -9.61
C GLY A 87 2.49 -5.72 -9.87
N GLY A 88 3.33 -5.59 -8.84
CA GLY A 88 4.71 -5.12 -8.97
C GLY A 88 4.87 -3.79 -9.72
N TYR A 89 5.92 -3.65 -10.52
CA TYR A 89 6.19 -2.42 -11.28
C TYR A 89 5.14 -2.08 -12.32
N ARG A 90 4.44 -3.09 -12.89
CA ARG A 90 3.28 -2.84 -13.76
C ARG A 90 2.24 -1.98 -13.05
N SER A 91 1.87 -2.37 -11.82
CA SER A 91 0.87 -1.63 -11.06
C SER A 91 1.40 -0.26 -10.62
N LEU A 92 2.66 -0.18 -10.21
CA LEU A 92 3.28 1.11 -9.85
C LEU A 92 3.26 2.09 -11.02
N LEU A 93 3.77 1.71 -12.20
CA LEU A 93 3.91 2.61 -13.35
C LEU A 93 2.55 2.97 -13.98
N SER A 94 1.67 1.98 -14.16
CA SER A 94 0.31 2.22 -14.67
C SER A 94 -0.50 3.10 -13.70
N GLY A 95 -0.44 2.81 -12.41
CA GLY A 95 -1.07 3.63 -11.37
C GLY A 95 -0.48 5.03 -11.25
N ALA A 96 0.83 5.18 -11.44
CA ALA A 96 1.48 6.48 -11.47
C ALA A 96 0.96 7.32 -12.65
N GLY A 97 0.77 6.72 -13.83
CA GLY A 97 0.12 7.39 -14.96
C GLY A 97 -1.30 7.81 -14.66
N VAL A 98 -2.09 6.96 -13.99
CA VAL A 98 -3.43 7.37 -13.54
C VAL A 98 -3.36 8.59 -12.62
N ILE A 99 -2.48 8.57 -11.61
CA ILE A 99 -2.31 9.72 -10.69
C ILE A 99 -1.84 10.97 -11.45
N GLN A 100 -0.87 10.84 -12.37
CA GLN A 100 -0.35 11.93 -13.17
C GLN A 100 -1.47 12.62 -13.96
N ALA A 101 -2.32 11.87 -14.66
CA ALA A 101 -3.45 12.42 -15.41
C ALA A 101 -4.52 13.09 -14.53
N LEU A 102 -4.65 12.69 -13.27
CA LEU A 102 -5.58 13.30 -12.32
C LEU A 102 -4.98 14.53 -11.60
N ASP A 103 -3.65 14.67 -11.54
CA ASP A 103 -2.96 15.70 -10.77
C ASP A 103 -2.70 16.97 -11.60
N SER A 104 -3.30 18.11 -11.21
CA SER A 104 -3.08 19.38 -11.90
C SER A 104 -1.70 20.00 -11.74
N ARG A 105 -0.87 19.44 -10.84
CA ARG A 105 0.53 19.85 -10.71
C ARG A 105 1.40 19.22 -11.79
N ASP A 106 0.96 18.11 -12.39
CA ASP A 106 1.77 17.27 -13.27
C ASP A 106 1.14 17.02 -14.67
N SER A 107 -0.12 17.43 -14.86
CA SER A 107 -0.83 17.22 -16.12
C SER A 107 -1.82 18.34 -16.44
N ASN A 108 -2.12 18.50 -17.73
CA ASN A 108 -3.18 19.36 -18.26
C ASN A 108 -4.28 18.57 -19.00
N LEU A 109 -4.34 17.24 -18.80
CA LEU A 109 -5.33 16.36 -19.41
C LEU A 109 -6.75 16.66 -18.91
N SER A 110 -7.76 16.10 -19.59
CA SER A 110 -9.17 16.40 -19.33
C SER A 110 -9.63 16.08 -17.90
N THR A 111 -8.95 15.15 -17.22
CA THR A 111 -9.23 14.75 -15.83
C THR A 111 -8.35 15.47 -14.79
N SER A 112 -7.42 16.32 -15.23
CA SER A 112 -6.47 17.02 -14.37
C SER A 112 -7.16 17.90 -13.32
N GLY A 113 -6.67 17.84 -12.09
CA GLY A 113 -7.21 18.52 -10.91
C GLY A 113 -8.08 17.64 -10.01
N LEU A 114 -8.46 16.45 -10.47
CA LEU A 114 -9.28 15.53 -9.68
C LEU A 114 -8.49 14.91 -8.53
N TYR A 115 -7.18 14.68 -8.66
CA TYR A 115 -6.37 14.08 -7.58
C TYR A 115 -6.40 14.95 -6.30
N GLN A 116 -6.42 16.28 -6.46
CA GLN A 116 -6.56 17.22 -5.34
C GLN A 116 -7.89 17.07 -4.58
N SER A 117 -8.90 16.39 -5.13
CA SER A 117 -10.16 16.07 -4.46
C SER A 117 -10.17 14.74 -3.67
N MET A 118 -9.10 13.94 -3.76
CA MET A 118 -9.03 12.67 -3.05
C MET A 118 -8.82 12.90 -1.55
N THR A 119 -9.65 12.26 -0.72
CA THR A 119 -9.52 12.30 0.74
C THR A 119 -8.67 11.15 1.26
N TYR A 120 -8.77 9.97 0.62
CA TYR A 120 -8.01 8.77 0.96
C TYR A 120 -7.39 8.12 -0.27
N GLN A 121 -6.26 7.45 -0.07
CA GLN A 121 -5.61 6.64 -1.07
C GLN A 121 -5.13 5.33 -0.45
N ALA A 122 -5.44 4.20 -1.08
CA ALA A 122 -4.95 2.91 -0.64
C ALA A 122 -4.15 2.17 -1.72
N GLY A 123 -3.20 1.37 -1.27
CA GLY A 123 -2.36 0.53 -2.11
C GLY A 123 -2.03 -0.80 -1.44
N LEU A 124 -1.80 -1.82 -2.23
CA LEU A 124 -1.16 -3.06 -1.79
C LEU A 124 -0.15 -3.52 -2.84
N SER A 125 0.83 -4.31 -2.43
CA SER A 125 1.88 -4.81 -3.34
C SER A 125 2.50 -3.69 -4.18
N GLY A 126 2.54 -3.80 -5.51
CA GLY A 126 2.99 -2.73 -6.42
C GLY A 126 2.27 -1.37 -6.25
N GLY A 127 0.98 -1.37 -5.91
CA GLY A 127 0.26 -0.13 -5.54
C GLY A 127 0.70 0.43 -4.18
N GLY A 128 1.11 -0.44 -3.27
CA GLY A 128 1.79 -0.09 -2.01
C GLY A 128 3.17 0.52 -2.26
N TRP A 129 3.92 0.04 -3.25
CA TRP A 129 5.21 0.63 -3.66
C TRP A 129 5.03 2.06 -4.19
N LEU A 130 4.02 2.27 -5.06
CA LEU A 130 3.66 3.61 -5.55
C LEU A 130 3.33 4.55 -4.39
N LEU A 131 2.49 4.11 -3.47
CA LEU A 131 2.07 4.91 -2.32
C LEU A 131 3.25 5.20 -1.37
N SER A 132 4.14 4.23 -1.17
CA SER A 132 5.38 4.41 -0.40
C SER A 132 6.33 5.41 -1.06
N SER A 133 6.51 5.36 -2.39
CA SER A 133 7.32 6.34 -3.12
C SER A 133 6.74 7.75 -3.03
N LEU A 134 5.43 7.90 -3.20
CA LEU A 134 4.76 9.20 -3.06
C LEU A 134 4.87 9.71 -1.61
N ALA A 135 4.37 8.97 -0.63
CA ALA A 135 4.28 9.44 0.75
C ALA A 135 5.66 9.57 1.41
N GLY A 136 6.57 8.63 1.13
CA GLY A 136 7.95 8.62 1.62
C GLY A 136 8.76 9.82 1.12
N ASN A 137 8.55 10.27 -0.11
CA ASN A 137 9.27 11.42 -0.69
C ASN A 137 8.51 12.76 -0.54
N ASN A 138 7.51 12.84 0.34
CA ASN A 138 6.69 14.05 0.56
C ASN A 138 5.89 14.49 -0.68
N TYR A 139 5.28 13.51 -1.37
CA TYR A 139 4.38 13.64 -2.52
C TYR A 139 4.89 14.56 -3.65
N PRO A 140 6.08 14.25 -4.22
CA PRO A 140 6.56 14.90 -5.42
C PRO A 140 5.65 14.56 -6.62
N LEU A 141 5.96 15.14 -7.77
CA LEU A 141 5.27 14.83 -9.04
C LEU A 141 5.69 13.44 -9.54
N VAL A 142 4.83 12.80 -10.35
CA VAL A 142 5.17 11.53 -10.99
C VAL A 142 6.31 11.73 -12.00
N SER A 143 6.27 12.83 -12.75
CA SER A 143 7.38 13.24 -13.64
C SER A 143 8.70 13.38 -12.89
N TYR A 144 8.67 13.98 -11.70
CA TYR A 144 9.85 14.12 -10.85
C TYR A 144 10.38 12.75 -10.40
N LEU A 145 9.50 11.87 -9.94
CA LEU A 145 9.91 10.53 -9.49
C LEU A 145 10.49 9.69 -10.64
N LEU A 146 9.91 9.76 -11.84
CA LEU A 146 10.49 9.14 -13.03
C LEU A 146 11.93 9.60 -13.23
N GLU A 147 12.12 10.91 -13.38
CA GLU A 147 13.43 11.49 -13.73
C GLU A 147 14.50 11.33 -12.65
N ASN A 148 14.12 11.34 -11.36
CA ASN A 148 15.07 11.49 -10.26
C ASN A 148 15.20 10.24 -9.38
N VAL A 149 14.30 9.26 -9.51
CA VAL A 149 14.28 8.06 -8.67
C VAL A 149 14.14 6.81 -9.53
N TRP A 150 13.07 6.70 -10.32
CA TRP A 150 12.65 5.44 -10.93
C TRP A 150 13.40 5.07 -12.21
N HIS A 151 13.71 6.03 -13.09
CA HIS A 151 14.37 5.75 -14.37
C HIS A 151 15.66 4.94 -14.20
N GLU A 152 16.58 5.43 -13.37
CA GLU A 152 17.81 4.72 -13.05
C GLU A 152 17.53 3.44 -12.24
N ALA A 153 16.72 3.55 -11.17
CA ALA A 153 16.56 2.45 -10.23
C ALA A 153 15.79 1.24 -10.78
N PHE A 154 14.88 1.41 -11.74
CA PHE A 154 14.15 0.30 -12.36
C PHE A 154 14.86 -0.24 -13.60
N ARG A 155 15.72 0.56 -14.24
CA ARG A 155 16.62 0.09 -15.31
C ARG A 155 17.75 -0.76 -14.72
N ASP A 156 18.30 -0.31 -13.59
CA ASP A 156 19.41 -0.94 -12.88
C ASP A 156 18.90 -1.51 -11.55
N SER A 157 17.86 -2.36 -11.64
CA SER A 157 17.13 -2.84 -10.45
C SER A 157 18.01 -3.63 -9.50
N LEU A 158 18.00 -3.23 -8.22
CA LEU A 158 18.61 -3.99 -7.14
C LEU A 158 17.84 -5.28 -6.79
N LEU A 159 16.69 -5.51 -7.42
CA LEU A 159 15.94 -6.76 -7.31
C LEU A 159 16.23 -7.69 -8.49
N ASP A 160 17.04 -7.26 -9.46
CA ASP A 160 17.49 -8.10 -10.56
C ASP A 160 18.73 -8.92 -10.12
N PRO A 161 18.62 -10.26 -10.04
CA PRO A 161 19.76 -11.13 -9.76
C PRO A 161 20.94 -10.96 -10.71
N GLU A 162 20.72 -10.46 -11.94
CA GLU A 162 21.81 -10.24 -12.91
C GLU A 162 22.62 -8.96 -12.63
N PHE A 163 22.15 -8.06 -11.76
CA PHE A 163 22.77 -6.76 -11.55
C PHE A 163 23.97 -6.79 -10.59
N LEU A 164 25.15 -7.10 -11.13
CA LEU A 164 26.40 -7.26 -10.37
C LEU A 164 26.88 -6.01 -9.59
N LEU A 165 26.38 -4.81 -9.89
CA LEU A 165 26.76 -3.58 -9.18
C LEU A 165 25.96 -3.38 -7.87
N ALA A 166 24.99 -4.25 -7.57
CA ALA A 166 24.22 -4.21 -6.33
C ALA A 166 25.05 -4.45 -5.05
N PHE A 167 26.30 -4.95 -5.18
CA PHE A 167 27.12 -5.40 -4.05
C PHE A 167 27.33 -4.34 -2.93
N VAL A 168 27.39 -3.04 -3.28
CA VAL A 168 27.55 -1.98 -2.27
C VAL A 168 26.28 -1.86 -1.43
N ALA A 169 25.12 -1.80 -2.08
CA ALA A 169 23.84 -1.77 -1.41
C ALA A 169 23.62 -3.06 -0.60
N TYR A 170 23.99 -4.23 -1.14
CA TYR A 170 23.88 -5.50 -0.43
C TYR A 170 24.69 -5.54 0.86
N ALA A 171 25.91 -4.98 0.86
CA ALA A 171 26.72 -4.89 2.08
C ALA A 171 26.10 -3.95 3.13
N GLU A 172 25.52 -2.82 2.71
CA GLU A 172 24.78 -1.91 3.59
C GLU A 172 23.52 -2.59 4.15
N VAL A 173 22.77 -3.29 3.32
CA VAL A 173 21.57 -4.06 3.70
C VAL A 173 21.90 -5.15 4.73
N VAL A 174 22.95 -5.95 4.50
CA VAL A 174 23.38 -6.97 5.48
C VAL A 174 23.79 -6.33 6.80
N THR A 175 24.44 -5.15 6.76
CA THR A 175 24.78 -4.41 7.98
C THR A 175 23.54 -3.94 8.72
N ASP A 176 22.56 -3.35 8.02
CA ASP A 176 21.28 -2.92 8.59
C ASP A 176 20.55 -4.08 9.30
N ILE A 177 20.49 -5.24 8.64
CA ILE A 177 19.84 -6.45 9.17
C ILE A 177 20.59 -6.99 10.38
N ALA A 178 21.92 -7.15 10.28
CA ALA A 178 22.74 -7.65 11.38
C ALA A 178 22.65 -6.77 12.64
N GLU A 179 22.58 -5.45 12.47
CA GLU A 179 22.43 -4.53 13.59
C GLU A 179 21.01 -4.56 14.19
N LYS A 180 19.96 -4.79 13.38
CA LYS A 180 18.59 -5.01 13.86
C LYS A 180 18.49 -6.31 14.67
N GLU A 181 19.07 -7.40 14.18
CA GLU A 181 19.15 -8.69 14.87
C GLU A 181 19.92 -8.57 16.20
N ALA A 182 21.07 -7.89 16.18
CA ALA A 182 21.87 -7.62 17.38
C ALA A 182 21.14 -6.75 18.41
N ALA A 183 20.16 -5.94 17.99
CA ALA A 183 19.28 -5.18 18.87
C ALA A 183 18.10 -5.99 19.44
N GLY A 184 17.97 -7.27 19.04
CA GLY A 184 16.98 -8.21 19.55
C GLY A 184 15.61 -8.11 18.89
N TYR A 185 15.55 -7.70 17.63
CA TYR A 185 14.34 -7.73 16.81
C TYR A 185 14.49 -8.78 15.72
N ASP A 186 13.40 -9.51 15.45
CA ASP A 186 13.39 -10.52 14.39
C ASP A 186 13.75 -9.90 13.04
N THR A 187 14.61 -10.60 12.32
CA THR A 187 14.96 -10.30 10.93
C THR A 187 14.53 -11.44 10.02
N THR A 188 14.14 -11.09 8.80
CA THR A 188 13.53 -11.99 7.82
C THR A 188 13.99 -11.61 6.42
N LEU A 189 13.61 -12.38 5.39
CA LEU A 189 13.88 -12.00 4.00
C LEU A 189 13.25 -10.65 3.65
N ILE A 190 12.23 -10.23 4.39
CA ILE A 190 11.48 -8.99 4.14
C ILE A 190 12.32 -7.78 4.54
N ASP A 191 13.26 -7.94 5.47
CA ASP A 191 14.22 -6.89 5.79
C ASP A 191 15.14 -6.63 4.60
N ALA A 192 15.72 -7.67 4.02
CA ALA A 192 16.54 -7.56 2.81
C ALA A 192 15.73 -6.98 1.65
N TYR A 193 14.58 -7.59 1.36
CA TYR A 193 13.72 -7.20 0.26
C TYR A 193 13.18 -5.78 0.39
N GLY A 194 12.67 -5.41 1.57
CA GLY A 194 12.17 -4.07 1.86
C GLY A 194 13.25 -3.01 1.77
N ARG A 195 14.49 -3.33 2.15
CA ARG A 195 15.62 -2.42 1.95
C ARG A 195 15.98 -2.26 0.47
N LEU A 196 16.07 -3.33 -0.31
CA LEU A 196 16.31 -3.24 -1.75
C LEU A 196 15.19 -2.49 -2.49
N LEU A 197 13.93 -2.69 -2.09
CA LEU A 197 12.80 -1.88 -2.56
C LEU A 197 13.00 -0.39 -2.24
N SER A 198 13.40 -0.05 -1.01
CA SER A 198 13.53 1.35 -0.61
C SER A 198 14.59 2.14 -1.39
N TYR A 199 15.69 1.51 -1.83
CA TYR A 199 16.65 2.12 -2.77
C TYR A 199 16.03 2.48 -4.12
N GLN A 200 14.98 1.79 -4.53
CA GLN A 200 14.31 2.03 -5.80
C GLN A 200 13.11 2.98 -5.68
N LEU A 201 12.59 3.19 -4.48
CA LEU A 201 11.36 3.94 -4.23
C LEU A 201 11.58 5.26 -3.49
N LEU A 202 12.64 5.38 -2.71
CA LEU A 202 12.87 6.53 -1.82
C LEU A 202 14.13 7.29 -2.23
N GLU A 203 14.07 8.60 -2.05
CA GLU A 203 15.23 9.47 -2.24
C GLU A 203 16.32 9.21 -1.19
N GLY A 204 17.57 9.49 -1.59
CA GLY A 204 18.74 9.43 -0.72
C GLY A 204 19.65 8.24 -1.05
N SER A 205 20.95 8.43 -0.82
CA SER A 205 21.96 7.43 -1.17
C SER A 205 21.90 6.15 -0.33
N ASP A 206 21.18 6.16 0.79
CA ASP A 206 20.95 5.02 1.69
C ASP A 206 19.57 4.37 1.48
N GLY A 207 18.87 4.70 0.38
CA GLY A 207 17.52 4.24 0.08
C GLY A 207 16.48 4.76 1.08
N GLY A 208 16.71 5.96 1.63
CA GLY A 208 15.78 6.59 2.57
C GLY A 208 15.59 5.80 3.86
N VAL A 209 16.62 5.10 4.33
CA VAL A 209 16.58 4.12 5.45
C VAL A 209 15.89 4.59 6.73
N SER A 210 15.88 5.90 7.01
CA SER A 210 15.20 6.47 8.19
C SER A 210 13.73 6.82 7.97
N THR A 211 13.18 6.54 6.79
CA THR A 211 11.79 6.85 6.46
C THR A 211 10.88 5.80 7.06
N THR A 212 9.92 6.26 7.87
CA THR A 212 8.95 5.41 8.55
C THR A 212 7.52 5.79 8.14
N MET A 213 6.58 4.87 8.29
CA MET A 213 5.17 5.12 8.00
C MET A 213 4.60 6.21 8.92
N SER A 214 4.92 6.16 10.21
CA SER A 214 4.58 7.18 11.20
C SER A 214 5.26 8.53 10.94
N GLY A 215 6.46 8.51 10.36
CA GLY A 215 7.22 9.70 9.99
C GLY A 215 6.54 10.56 8.91
N ILE A 216 5.63 9.98 8.12
CA ILE A 216 4.80 10.72 7.14
C ILE A 216 4.02 11.85 7.81
N THR A 217 3.63 11.69 9.08
CA THR A 217 2.87 12.69 9.85
C THR A 217 3.63 14.02 10.01
N SER A 218 4.95 14.02 9.86
CA SER A 218 5.80 15.21 9.96
C SER A 218 6.04 15.92 8.62
N LYS A 219 5.65 15.31 7.50
CA LYS A 219 5.94 15.83 6.15
C LYS A 219 5.01 17.00 5.79
N SER A 220 5.51 17.97 5.03
CA SER A 220 4.79 19.23 4.77
C SER A 220 3.52 19.03 3.95
N MET A 221 3.51 18.10 2.99
CA MET A 221 2.32 17.79 2.20
C MET A 221 1.23 17.15 3.07
N PHE A 222 1.63 16.35 4.06
CA PHE A 222 0.71 15.72 5.00
C PHE A 222 0.16 16.74 6.01
N THR A 223 1.02 17.49 6.69
CA THR A 223 0.62 18.50 7.70
C THR A 223 -0.20 19.66 7.15
N SER A 224 -0.08 19.94 5.84
CA SER A 224 -0.93 20.92 5.14
C SER A 224 -2.25 20.34 4.62
N TYR A 225 -2.50 19.04 4.81
CA TYR A 225 -3.66 18.30 4.30
C TYR A 225 -3.80 18.41 2.77
N SER A 226 -2.67 18.51 2.07
CA SER A 226 -2.63 18.71 0.61
C SER A 226 -2.77 17.42 -0.19
N VAL A 227 -2.74 16.27 0.49
CA VAL A 227 -2.66 14.93 -0.11
C VAL A 227 -3.68 13.99 0.53
N PRO A 228 -4.12 12.93 -0.17
CA PRO A 228 -5.00 11.93 0.43
C PRO A 228 -4.30 11.19 1.58
N TYR A 229 -5.07 10.76 2.58
CA TYR A 229 -4.57 9.94 3.67
C TYR A 229 -4.14 8.55 3.14
N PRO A 230 -2.87 8.13 3.32
CA PRO A 230 -2.36 6.88 2.76
C PRO A 230 -2.70 5.68 3.65
N VAL A 231 -3.16 4.59 3.03
CA VAL A 231 -3.40 3.29 3.68
C VAL A 231 -2.74 2.18 2.86
N ILE A 232 -1.83 1.42 3.46
CA ILE A 232 -1.24 0.23 2.86
C ILE A 232 -1.89 -1.00 3.49
N THR A 233 -2.16 -2.05 2.71
CA THR A 233 -2.75 -3.29 3.23
C THR A 233 -1.86 -4.51 3.05
N SER A 234 -2.01 -5.48 3.95
CA SER A 234 -1.30 -6.76 3.97
C SER A 234 -2.20 -7.82 4.62
N LEU A 235 -1.93 -9.11 4.38
CA LEU A 235 -2.73 -10.20 4.92
C LEU A 235 -1.97 -10.99 5.99
N GLY A 236 -2.68 -11.42 7.02
CA GLY A 236 -2.15 -12.36 8.02
C GLY A 236 -2.25 -13.82 7.57
N THR A 237 -1.19 -14.59 7.80
CA THR A 237 -1.14 -16.03 7.55
C THR A 237 -1.14 -16.83 8.85
N LYS A 238 -1.92 -17.92 8.92
CA LYS A 238 -2.03 -18.77 10.11
C LYS A 238 -0.92 -19.80 10.20
N VAL A 239 0.32 -19.33 10.34
CA VAL A 239 1.50 -20.21 10.41
C VAL A 239 1.45 -21.19 11.59
N TRP A 240 0.73 -20.85 12.67
CA TRP A 240 0.52 -21.74 13.82
C TRP A 240 -0.39 -22.94 13.52
N GLU A 241 -1.16 -22.90 12.42
CA GLU A 241 -1.94 -24.03 11.89
C GLU A 241 -1.17 -24.79 10.79
N GLY A 242 0.07 -24.37 10.48
CA GLY A 242 0.86 -24.90 9.38
C GLY A 242 0.44 -24.39 8.00
N GLU A 243 -0.35 -23.31 7.94
CA GLU A 243 -0.70 -22.65 6.69
C GLU A 243 0.48 -21.82 6.15
N CYS A 244 0.61 -21.80 4.82
CA CYS A 244 1.65 -21.04 4.15
C CYS A 244 1.17 -19.78 3.43
N THR A 245 -0.07 -19.85 2.96
CA THR A 245 -0.72 -18.77 2.23
C THR A 245 -1.96 -18.36 3.01
N PRO A 246 -2.38 -17.10 2.91
CA PRO A 246 -3.56 -16.61 3.57
C PRO A 246 -4.79 -17.32 2.97
N GLY A 247 -5.74 -17.69 3.83
CA GLY A 247 -7.04 -18.17 3.38
C GLY A 247 -7.87 -17.05 2.73
N PRO A 248 -9.00 -17.39 2.07
CA PRO A 248 -9.88 -16.39 1.43
C PRO A 248 -10.49 -15.38 2.41
N ASN A 249 -10.55 -15.72 3.70
CA ASN A 249 -11.04 -14.85 4.77
C ASN A 249 -9.90 -14.42 5.72
N ALA A 250 -8.67 -14.32 5.19
CA ALA A 250 -7.53 -13.90 5.98
C ALA A 250 -7.75 -12.50 6.57
N THR A 251 -7.23 -12.29 7.78
CA THR A 251 -7.27 -11.00 8.45
C THR A 251 -6.53 -9.97 7.61
N THR A 252 -7.22 -8.90 7.24
CA THR A 252 -6.64 -7.77 6.51
C THR A 252 -6.10 -6.76 7.50
N TYR A 253 -4.80 -6.51 7.43
CA TYR A 253 -4.15 -5.46 8.22
C TYR A 253 -4.01 -4.19 7.40
N GLU A 254 -4.38 -3.08 8.00
CA GLU A 254 -4.11 -1.73 7.51
C GLU A 254 -2.86 -1.20 8.22
N ILE A 255 -1.96 -0.61 7.43
CA ILE A 255 -0.76 0.07 7.87
C ILE A 255 -0.88 1.51 7.38
N HIS A 256 -1.08 2.46 8.29
CA HIS A 256 -1.25 3.88 7.96
C HIS A 256 -0.48 4.77 8.95
N PRO A 257 -0.31 6.10 8.68
CA PRO A 257 0.64 6.91 9.44
C PRO A 257 0.34 7.00 10.94
N TYR A 258 -0.93 6.90 11.33
CA TYR A 258 -1.31 6.95 12.73
C TYR A 258 -1.40 5.57 13.37
N GLU A 259 -1.95 4.58 12.66
CA GLU A 259 -2.23 3.27 13.26
C GLU A 259 -1.99 2.08 12.34
N PHE A 260 -1.75 0.94 12.99
CA PHE A 260 -1.64 -0.38 12.41
C PHE A 260 -2.69 -1.26 13.06
N GLY A 261 -3.42 -2.04 12.28
CA GLY A 261 -4.41 -2.95 12.86
C GLY A 261 -5.40 -3.46 11.84
N SER A 262 -6.54 -3.92 12.32
CA SER A 262 -7.54 -4.55 11.46
C SER A 262 -8.95 -4.25 11.94
N TRP A 263 -9.85 -4.09 10.97
CA TRP A 263 -11.29 -4.02 11.17
C TRP A 263 -11.93 -5.40 11.33
N ASP A 264 -11.25 -6.47 10.91
CA ASP A 264 -11.78 -7.83 10.97
C ASP A 264 -12.08 -8.25 12.41
N ALA A 265 -13.17 -8.98 12.60
CA ALA A 265 -13.71 -9.29 13.92
C ALA A 265 -12.71 -10.04 14.84
N ASP A 266 -11.79 -10.81 14.25
CA ASP A 266 -10.80 -11.61 15.00
C ASP A 266 -9.72 -10.74 15.68
N VAL A 267 -9.50 -9.50 15.20
CA VAL A 267 -8.60 -8.52 15.80
C VAL A 267 -9.39 -7.30 16.31
N SER A 268 -10.13 -6.65 15.42
CA SER A 268 -11.01 -5.49 15.68
C SER A 268 -10.34 -4.43 16.55
N ALA A 269 -9.09 -4.11 16.24
CA ALA A 269 -8.24 -3.28 17.07
C ALA A 269 -7.11 -2.64 16.25
N PHE A 270 -6.63 -1.51 16.77
CA PHE A 270 -5.56 -0.72 16.18
C PHE A 270 -4.54 -0.34 17.25
N VAL A 271 -3.26 -0.34 16.89
CA VAL A 271 -2.15 0.17 17.69
C VAL A 271 -1.54 1.38 16.99
N LYS A 272 -1.00 2.33 17.74
CA LYS A 272 -0.25 3.46 17.17
C LYS A 272 0.96 2.96 16.35
N THR A 273 1.04 3.34 15.07
CA THR A 273 2.09 2.85 14.12
C THR A 273 3.49 3.18 14.60
N GLU A 274 3.68 4.35 15.20
CA GLU A 274 4.96 4.80 15.79
C GLU A 274 5.53 3.78 16.78
N TYR A 275 4.67 3.00 17.45
CA TYR A 275 5.07 2.06 18.50
C TYR A 275 5.05 0.59 18.09
N LEU A 276 5.02 0.30 16.79
CA LEU A 276 5.20 -1.07 16.29
C LEU A 276 6.53 -1.68 16.77
N GLY A 277 6.55 -3.00 16.92
CA GLY A 277 7.69 -3.75 17.49
C GLY A 277 7.78 -3.71 19.02
N THR A 278 6.87 -3.01 19.71
CA THR A 278 6.79 -3.03 21.17
C THR A 278 6.28 -4.39 21.65
N SER A 279 6.87 -4.95 22.70
CA SER A 279 6.32 -6.14 23.37
C SER A 279 5.06 -5.75 24.16
N MET A 280 3.94 -6.40 23.84
CA MET A 280 2.62 -6.07 24.36
C MET A 280 2.01 -7.25 25.14
N ASN A 281 1.16 -6.96 26.12
CA ASN A 281 0.32 -7.93 26.79
C ASN A 281 -1.00 -7.27 27.22
N GLY A 282 -2.12 -7.77 26.72
CA GLY A 282 -3.45 -7.25 27.07
C GLY A 282 -3.63 -5.78 26.69
N GLY A 283 -3.04 -5.37 25.56
CA GLY A 283 -3.09 -3.99 25.04
C GLY A 283 -2.16 -3.01 25.75
N LYS A 284 -1.20 -3.49 26.55
CA LYS A 284 -0.24 -2.66 27.29
C LYS A 284 1.20 -3.09 27.01
N ALA A 285 2.11 -2.12 26.93
CA ALA A 285 3.54 -2.40 26.81
C ALA A 285 4.06 -3.12 28.08
N THR A 286 4.92 -4.12 27.89
CA THR A 286 5.57 -4.88 28.98
C THR A 286 6.92 -4.28 29.40
N GLY A 287 7.32 -3.16 28.80
CA GLY A 287 8.58 -2.47 29.06
C GLY A 287 8.66 -1.11 28.36
N LEU A 288 9.84 -0.77 27.84
CA LEU A 288 10.01 0.38 26.95
C LEU A 288 9.32 0.12 25.61
N CYS A 289 8.80 1.20 25.01
CA CYS A 289 8.23 1.14 23.68
C CYS A 289 9.36 1.07 22.64
N THR A 290 9.04 0.47 21.51
CA THR A 290 9.89 0.50 20.32
C THR A 290 9.39 1.60 19.38
N THR A 291 10.30 2.31 18.72
CA THR A 291 9.99 3.25 17.63
C THR A 291 10.84 2.92 16.41
N ASN A 292 10.45 3.41 15.23
CA ASN A 292 11.11 3.18 13.94
C ASN A 292 11.05 1.73 13.42
N TYR A 293 10.27 0.85 14.04
CA TYR A 293 10.03 -0.50 13.51
C TYR A 293 9.22 -0.47 12.21
N ASP A 294 8.40 0.56 12.06
CA ASP A 294 7.55 0.87 10.92
C ASP A 294 8.33 1.49 9.75
N ASN A 295 9.56 1.02 9.50
CA ASN A 295 10.35 1.43 8.34
C ASN A 295 9.52 1.25 7.06
N LEU A 296 9.49 2.28 6.21
CA LEU A 296 8.59 2.32 5.06
C LEU A 296 8.96 1.28 3.99
N GLY A 297 10.26 0.96 3.85
CA GLY A 297 10.72 -0.15 3.00
C GLY A 297 10.23 -1.51 3.51
N TYR A 298 10.28 -1.75 4.83
CA TYR A 298 9.73 -2.97 5.44
C TYR A 298 8.22 -3.06 5.29
N VAL A 299 7.49 -1.95 5.44
CA VAL A 299 6.03 -1.88 5.19
C VAL A 299 5.71 -2.17 3.72
N ALA A 300 6.46 -1.59 2.78
CA ALA A 300 6.29 -1.85 1.35
C ALA A 300 6.55 -3.33 1.03
N GLY A 301 7.64 -3.89 1.56
CA GLY A 301 7.99 -5.31 1.41
C GLY A 301 6.96 -6.25 2.03
N SER A 302 6.40 -5.91 3.19
CA SER A 302 5.35 -6.69 3.86
C SER A 302 4.07 -6.75 3.02
N SER A 303 3.71 -5.62 2.40
CA SER A 303 2.54 -5.51 1.51
C SER A 303 2.72 -6.22 0.17
N SER A 304 3.96 -6.59 -0.19
CA SER A 304 4.32 -7.22 -1.47
C SER A 304 5.11 -8.52 -1.31
N ASN A 305 4.99 -9.17 -0.15
CA ASN A 305 5.73 -10.37 0.18
C ASN A 305 5.02 -11.61 -0.39
N LEU A 306 5.55 -12.17 -1.47
CA LEU A 306 5.09 -13.43 -2.08
C LEU A 306 6.00 -14.62 -1.74
N PHE A 307 7.00 -14.44 -0.87
CA PHE A 307 8.02 -15.48 -0.62
C PHE A 307 7.49 -16.66 0.21
N ASN A 308 6.39 -16.44 0.93
CA ASN A 308 5.65 -17.48 1.63
C ASN A 308 5.14 -18.59 0.69
N GLU A 309 4.97 -18.33 -0.62
CA GLU A 309 4.65 -19.36 -1.61
C GLU A 309 5.72 -20.48 -1.67
N ALA A 310 6.94 -20.20 -1.22
CA ALA A 310 8.05 -21.17 -1.14
C ALA A 310 8.09 -21.95 0.20
N CYS A 311 7.13 -21.79 1.12
CA CYS A 311 7.18 -22.35 2.47
C CYS A 311 7.48 -23.86 2.60
N LEU A 312 7.18 -24.65 1.57
CA LEU A 312 7.33 -26.10 1.57
C LEU A 312 8.81 -26.52 1.49
N SER A 313 9.67 -25.61 1.06
CA SER A 313 11.11 -25.80 0.99
C SER A 313 11.81 -24.48 1.29
N VAL A 314 12.57 -24.44 2.38
CA VAL A 314 13.44 -23.30 2.68
C VAL A 314 14.34 -23.05 1.47
N PRO A 315 14.40 -21.81 0.95
CA PRO A 315 15.22 -21.49 -0.21
C PRO A 315 16.70 -21.77 0.07
N ALA A 316 17.44 -22.19 -0.95
CA ALA A 316 18.88 -22.31 -0.84
C ALA A 316 19.50 -20.92 -0.75
N ALA A 317 20.35 -20.69 0.25
CA ALA A 317 21.14 -19.47 0.35
C ALA A 317 22.30 -19.53 -0.66
N GLU A 318 22.05 -19.05 -1.87
CA GLU A 318 23.01 -19.05 -2.97
C GLU A 318 22.98 -17.70 -3.68
N ASN A 319 24.16 -17.17 -4.06
CA ASN A 319 24.23 -16.02 -4.97
C ASN A 319 23.77 -16.50 -6.35
N SER A 320 22.57 -16.11 -6.72
CA SER A 320 21.90 -16.47 -7.95
C SER A 320 22.10 -15.39 -9.00
N SER A 321 22.01 -15.77 -10.27
CA SER A 321 21.88 -14.81 -11.36
C SER A 321 20.48 -14.86 -11.98
N THR A 322 19.55 -15.59 -11.36
CA THR A 322 18.21 -15.84 -11.93
C THR A 322 17.09 -15.86 -10.91
N ASN A 323 17.39 -15.94 -9.61
CA ASN A 323 16.39 -16.13 -8.58
C ASN A 323 16.59 -15.15 -7.42
N LEU A 324 15.72 -14.13 -7.36
CA LEU A 324 15.71 -13.13 -6.29
C LEU A 324 15.56 -13.77 -4.90
N LEU A 325 14.80 -14.85 -4.77
CA LEU A 325 14.60 -15.49 -3.46
C LEU A 325 15.89 -16.13 -2.93
N GLU A 326 16.70 -16.73 -3.80
CA GLU A 326 18.02 -17.28 -3.44
C GLU A 326 18.98 -16.15 -3.02
N ASP A 327 18.98 -15.03 -3.74
CA ASP A 327 19.81 -13.86 -3.39
C ASP A 327 19.43 -13.27 -2.04
N LEU A 328 18.13 -13.08 -1.79
CA LEU A 328 17.64 -12.61 -0.50
C LEU A 328 18.02 -13.58 0.63
N ALA A 329 17.92 -14.88 0.38
CA ALA A 329 18.35 -15.90 1.32
C ALA A 329 19.87 -15.84 1.57
N ALA A 330 20.68 -15.60 0.55
CA ALA A 330 22.13 -15.41 0.69
C ALA A 330 22.52 -14.14 1.48
N LEU A 331 21.70 -13.07 1.40
CA LEU A 331 21.88 -11.89 2.24
C LEU A 331 21.54 -12.20 3.71
N LEU A 332 20.42 -12.87 3.96
CA LEU A 332 19.99 -13.19 5.33
C LEU A 332 20.89 -14.26 5.98
N ASP A 333 21.38 -15.24 5.23
CA ASP A 333 22.27 -16.33 5.71
C ASP A 333 23.61 -15.80 6.28
N GLN A 334 24.02 -14.59 5.89
CA GLN A 334 25.17 -13.90 6.49
C GLN A 334 24.90 -13.42 7.92
N VAL A 335 23.63 -13.32 8.32
CA VAL A 335 23.18 -12.91 9.66
C VAL A 335 22.79 -14.12 10.49
N HIS A 336 21.94 -15.00 9.97
CA HIS A 336 21.52 -16.26 10.60
C HIS A 336 21.02 -17.28 9.58
N GLU A 337 20.99 -18.56 9.97
CA GLU A 337 20.45 -19.64 9.12
C GLU A 337 19.00 -19.32 8.73
N VAL A 338 18.71 -19.40 7.42
CA VAL A 338 17.38 -19.12 6.86
C VAL A 338 16.44 -20.29 7.17
N THR A 339 15.21 -19.95 7.55
CA THR A 339 14.16 -20.88 7.94
C THR A 339 12.82 -20.50 7.30
N THR A 340 11.81 -21.36 7.45
CA THR A 340 10.47 -21.08 6.92
C THR A 340 9.82 -19.84 7.53
N SER A 341 10.14 -19.45 8.77
CA SER A 341 9.60 -18.23 9.37
C SER A 341 10.10 -16.95 8.69
N ASP A 342 11.25 -17.02 8.03
CA ASP A 342 11.88 -15.85 7.39
C ASP A 342 11.23 -15.48 6.06
N LEU A 343 10.29 -16.31 5.58
CA LEU A 343 9.49 -16.05 4.39
C LEU A 343 8.31 -15.11 4.64
N TYR A 344 8.07 -14.71 5.89
CA TYR A 344 6.97 -13.84 6.29
C TYR A 344 7.50 -12.51 6.81
N ALA A 345 6.72 -11.46 6.66
CA ALA A 345 6.96 -10.24 7.42
C ALA A 345 6.49 -10.45 8.86
N THR A 346 7.45 -10.60 9.77
CA THR A 346 7.16 -10.90 11.17
C THR A 346 7.05 -9.62 11.97
N TYR A 347 5.95 -9.45 12.71
CA TYR A 347 5.73 -8.32 13.63
C TYR A 347 5.47 -8.85 15.04
N PRO A 348 6.13 -8.35 16.11
CA PRO A 348 5.68 -8.58 17.48
C PRO A 348 4.21 -8.19 17.60
N ASN A 349 3.35 -9.11 18.03
CA ASN A 349 1.92 -8.93 17.95
C ASN A 349 1.44 -7.87 18.96
N PRO A 350 0.98 -6.69 18.51
CA PRO A 350 0.53 -5.65 19.42
C PRO A 350 -0.77 -6.04 20.14
N PHE A 351 -1.47 -7.06 19.64
CA PHE A 351 -2.74 -7.57 20.14
C PHE A 351 -2.59 -8.84 21.00
N TYR A 352 -1.35 -9.21 21.37
CA TYR A 352 -1.13 -10.38 22.22
C TYR A 352 -1.88 -10.26 23.55
N ASN A 353 -2.68 -11.28 23.88
CA ASN A 353 -3.63 -11.34 24.99
C ASN A 353 -4.67 -10.19 25.03
N TYR A 354 -4.82 -9.42 23.97
CA TYR A 354 -5.85 -8.38 23.85
C TYR A 354 -7.09 -8.95 23.18
N LYS A 355 -8.23 -8.87 23.87
CA LYS A 355 -9.55 -9.22 23.31
C LYS A 355 -10.32 -7.95 23.10
N SER A 356 -10.50 -7.56 21.84
CA SER A 356 -11.22 -6.34 21.51
C SER A 356 -12.69 -6.43 21.97
N PRO A 357 -13.24 -5.38 22.60
CA PRO A 357 -14.66 -5.34 22.96
C PRO A 357 -15.58 -5.24 21.74
N THR A 358 -15.07 -4.89 20.56
CA THR A 358 -15.82 -4.81 19.30
C THR A 358 -15.58 -6.02 18.40
N GLY A 359 -14.65 -6.90 18.78
CA GLY A 359 -14.33 -8.11 18.04
C GLY A 359 -15.22 -9.30 18.43
N TYR A 360 -15.08 -10.37 17.66
CA TYR A 360 -15.65 -11.67 17.96
C TYR A 360 -14.52 -12.67 18.15
N PHE A 361 -14.48 -13.34 19.31
CA PHE A 361 -13.47 -14.34 19.57
C PHE A 361 -13.73 -15.61 18.73
N ASN A 362 -12.82 -15.90 17.81
CA ASN A 362 -12.84 -17.10 16.99
C ASN A 362 -11.64 -17.99 17.35
N ILE A 363 -11.91 -19.17 17.92
CA ILE A 363 -10.84 -20.10 18.29
C ILE A 363 -10.08 -20.66 17.09
N ALA A 364 -10.70 -20.69 15.90
CA ALA A 364 -10.06 -21.09 14.64
C ALA A 364 -9.25 -19.95 13.99
N ASN A 365 -9.23 -18.76 14.60
CA ASN A 365 -8.38 -17.65 14.20
C ASN A 365 -7.95 -16.83 15.43
N ASP A 366 -7.37 -17.51 16.43
CA ASP A 366 -6.99 -16.87 17.69
C ASP A 366 -5.68 -16.09 17.56
N VAL A 367 -5.76 -14.96 16.85
CA VAL A 367 -4.65 -14.00 16.69
C VAL A 367 -4.17 -13.50 18.06
N SER A 368 -5.07 -13.34 19.03
CA SER A 368 -4.73 -12.86 20.38
C SER A 368 -3.84 -13.83 21.17
N ALA A 369 -3.79 -15.11 20.78
CA ALA A 369 -2.94 -16.11 21.40
C ALA A 369 -1.52 -16.19 20.80
N GLN A 370 -1.26 -15.51 19.68
CA GLN A 370 0.05 -15.52 19.02
C GLN A 370 0.88 -14.33 19.51
N ASP A 371 2.15 -14.55 19.80
CA ASP A 371 3.09 -13.51 20.20
C ASP A 371 3.67 -12.72 19.01
N HIS A 372 3.59 -13.28 17.79
CA HIS A 372 3.95 -12.63 16.54
C HIS A 372 2.82 -12.72 15.49
N LEU A 373 2.81 -11.76 14.57
CA LEU A 373 2.02 -11.78 13.33
C LEU A 373 2.94 -12.14 12.17
N SER A 374 2.45 -12.98 11.26
CA SER A 374 3.14 -13.34 10.02
C SER A 374 2.36 -12.78 8.84
N LEU A 375 2.88 -11.72 8.24
CA LEU A 375 2.21 -10.97 7.18
C LEU A 375 2.81 -11.26 5.79
N VAL A 376 1.94 -11.21 4.78
CA VAL A 376 2.25 -11.46 3.35
C VAL A 376 1.57 -10.43 2.45
N ASP A 377 1.75 -10.57 1.13
CA ASP A 377 1.16 -9.67 0.14
C ASP A 377 -0.36 -9.50 0.36
N GLY A 378 -0.83 -8.24 0.28
CA GLY A 378 -2.23 -7.90 0.45
C GLY A 378 -3.17 -8.55 -0.57
N GLY A 379 -2.65 -8.96 -1.73
CA GLY A 379 -3.41 -9.49 -2.85
C GLY A 379 -3.62 -11.01 -2.84
N GLU A 380 -2.93 -11.77 -1.98
CA GLU A 380 -2.90 -13.24 -2.04
C GLU A 380 -4.24 -13.94 -1.77
N ALA A 381 -5.22 -13.24 -1.18
CA ALA A 381 -6.58 -13.77 -0.99
C ALA A 381 -7.52 -13.50 -2.18
N LEU A 382 -6.99 -13.25 -3.38
CA LEU A 382 -7.76 -12.77 -4.55
C LEU A 382 -8.52 -11.48 -4.25
N GLN A 383 -7.91 -10.59 -3.46
CA GLN A 383 -8.43 -9.26 -3.15
C GLN A 383 -7.39 -8.19 -3.49
N ASN A 384 -6.84 -8.27 -4.70
CA ASN A 384 -5.74 -7.44 -5.15
C ASN A 384 -6.07 -5.94 -5.25
N ASN A 385 -7.36 -5.56 -5.16
CA ASN A 385 -7.83 -4.18 -5.06
C ASN A 385 -8.12 -3.82 -3.59
N PRO A 386 -7.40 -2.87 -2.95
CA PRO A 386 -7.57 -2.51 -1.53
C PRO A 386 -8.83 -1.65 -1.29
N ILE A 387 -10.00 -2.17 -1.63
CA ILE A 387 -11.31 -1.53 -1.49
C ILE A 387 -11.85 -1.67 -0.06
N PHE A 388 -11.52 -2.79 0.61
CA PHE A 388 -12.02 -3.12 1.96
C PHE A 388 -11.86 -1.99 2.99
N PRO A 389 -10.71 -1.29 3.07
CA PRO A 389 -10.54 -0.13 3.95
C PRO A 389 -11.61 0.96 3.77
N PHE A 390 -12.09 1.17 2.55
CA PHE A 390 -12.99 2.27 2.19
C PHE A 390 -14.46 1.88 2.23
N LEU A 391 -14.76 0.62 2.53
CA LEU A 391 -16.11 0.15 2.87
C LEU A 391 -16.46 0.37 4.34
N GLN A 392 -15.49 0.78 5.16
CA GLN A 392 -15.71 1.08 6.58
C GLN A 392 -16.59 2.32 6.75
N PRO A 393 -17.78 2.22 7.38
CA PRO A 393 -18.69 3.36 7.51
C PRO A 393 -18.07 4.58 8.21
N ALA A 394 -17.10 4.34 9.11
CA ALA A 394 -16.40 5.37 9.86
C ALA A 394 -15.63 6.37 8.96
N ARG A 395 -15.19 5.95 7.77
CA ARG A 395 -14.47 6.83 6.82
C ARG A 395 -15.41 7.71 5.97
N ASN A 396 -16.72 7.44 5.98
CA ASN A 396 -17.73 8.18 5.22
C ASN A 396 -17.35 8.37 3.73
N ILE A 397 -16.82 7.31 3.10
CA ILE A 397 -16.49 7.31 1.67
C ILE A 397 -17.78 7.17 0.86
N SER A 398 -17.94 7.99 -0.17
CA SER A 398 -19.08 7.93 -1.08
C SER A 398 -18.70 7.32 -2.44
N VAL A 399 -17.46 7.53 -2.87
CA VAL A 399 -16.97 7.14 -4.20
C VAL A 399 -15.55 6.60 -4.09
N ILE A 400 -15.28 5.47 -4.76
CA ILE A 400 -13.91 4.92 -4.89
C ILE A 400 -13.56 4.84 -6.37
N LEU A 401 -12.43 5.44 -6.76
CA LEU A 401 -11.78 5.18 -8.04
C LEU A 401 -10.85 3.98 -7.85
N VAL A 402 -11.13 2.88 -8.54
CA VAL A 402 -10.34 1.65 -8.43
C VAL A 402 -9.49 1.52 -9.68
N ASN A 403 -8.18 1.74 -9.56
CA ASN A 403 -7.23 1.41 -10.60
C ASN A 403 -6.74 -0.04 -10.42
N ASP A 404 -7.20 -0.92 -11.30
CA ASP A 404 -6.95 -2.35 -11.25
C ASP A 404 -5.89 -2.75 -12.29
N ASN A 405 -4.74 -3.24 -11.83
CA ASN A 405 -3.62 -3.71 -12.63
C ASN A 405 -3.33 -5.21 -12.41
N SER A 406 -4.36 -5.96 -11.98
CA SER A 406 -4.28 -7.41 -11.75
C SER A 406 -3.95 -8.18 -13.03
N ALA A 407 -3.26 -9.32 -12.89
CA ALA A 407 -2.78 -10.14 -14.00
C ALA A 407 -3.64 -11.42 -14.16
N ASP A 408 -4.95 -11.24 -14.32
CA ASP A 408 -5.91 -12.35 -14.23
C ASP A 408 -6.04 -13.15 -15.55
N LEU A 409 -5.71 -12.52 -16.67
CA LEU A 409 -5.66 -13.14 -18.00
C LEU A 409 -4.25 -13.61 -18.33
N SER A 410 -4.12 -14.51 -19.31
CA SER A 410 -2.81 -14.94 -19.85
C SER A 410 -2.01 -13.79 -20.49
N THR A 411 -2.63 -12.64 -20.70
CA THR A 411 -2.03 -11.39 -21.19
C THR A 411 -1.73 -10.39 -20.06
N ASN A 412 -1.82 -10.81 -18.80
CA ASN A 412 -1.60 -9.99 -17.59
C ASN A 412 -2.48 -8.75 -17.49
N TYR A 413 -3.73 -8.85 -17.95
CA TYR A 413 -4.76 -7.82 -17.77
C TYR A 413 -5.86 -8.30 -16.81
N PRO A 414 -6.59 -7.38 -16.15
CA PRO A 414 -7.66 -7.74 -15.24
C PRO A 414 -8.82 -8.45 -15.96
N ASN A 415 -9.54 -9.29 -15.22
CA ASN A 415 -10.79 -9.90 -15.67
C ASN A 415 -11.99 -9.63 -14.74
N GLY A 416 -11.74 -8.99 -13.59
CA GLY A 416 -12.74 -8.68 -12.57
C GLY A 416 -12.85 -9.69 -11.42
N SER A 417 -12.02 -10.76 -11.39
CA SER A 417 -12.00 -11.75 -10.31
C SER A 417 -11.72 -11.14 -8.94
N GLU A 418 -10.80 -10.19 -8.89
CA GLU A 418 -10.33 -9.56 -7.65
C GLU A 418 -11.44 -8.73 -7.00
N ILE A 419 -12.05 -7.80 -7.74
CA ILE A 419 -13.16 -6.97 -7.24
C ILE A 419 -14.42 -7.81 -6.94
N LEU A 420 -14.67 -8.88 -7.70
CA LEU A 420 -15.76 -9.81 -7.41
C LEU A 420 -15.53 -10.54 -6.09
N THR A 421 -14.31 -11.00 -5.83
CA THR A 421 -13.98 -11.66 -4.57
C THR A 421 -14.08 -10.68 -3.40
N THR A 422 -13.60 -9.44 -3.54
CA THR A 422 -13.84 -8.40 -2.54
C THR A 422 -15.34 -8.22 -2.26
N TYR A 423 -16.20 -8.24 -3.30
CA TYR A 423 -17.65 -8.17 -3.12
C TYR A 423 -18.19 -9.33 -2.28
N VAL A 424 -17.79 -10.57 -2.60
CA VAL A 424 -18.19 -11.77 -1.86
C VAL A 424 -17.74 -11.69 -0.40
N GLN A 425 -16.50 -11.26 -0.16
CA GLN A 425 -15.91 -11.15 1.18
C GLN A 425 -16.58 -10.06 2.03
N ALA A 426 -16.74 -8.87 1.44
CA ALA A 426 -17.40 -7.74 2.08
C ALA A 426 -18.83 -8.07 2.49
N THR A 427 -19.60 -8.74 1.62
CA THR A 427 -21.02 -9.02 1.87
C THR A 427 -21.26 -10.22 2.77
N ASN A 428 -20.55 -11.34 2.53
CA ASN A 428 -20.85 -12.61 3.20
C ASN A 428 -20.09 -12.79 4.52
N ASN A 429 -18.89 -12.22 4.66
CA ASN A 429 -18.02 -12.46 5.82
C ASN A 429 -17.89 -11.24 6.72
N ALA A 430 -17.62 -10.06 6.16
CA ALA A 430 -17.41 -8.84 6.95
C ALA A 430 -18.69 -8.02 7.20
N HIS A 431 -19.80 -8.38 6.54
CA HIS A 431 -21.08 -7.66 6.59
C HIS A 431 -20.96 -6.15 6.31
N LEU A 432 -20.03 -5.77 5.44
CA LEU A 432 -19.81 -4.40 4.98
C LEU A 432 -20.89 -4.03 3.97
N THR A 433 -21.94 -3.39 4.47
CA THR A 433 -23.16 -3.12 3.70
C THR A 433 -22.99 -2.07 2.61
N LEU A 434 -21.86 -1.36 2.53
CA LEU A 434 -21.64 -0.31 1.55
C LEU A 434 -21.21 -0.82 0.17
N MET A 435 -20.73 -2.06 0.07
CA MET A 435 -20.22 -2.63 -1.18
C MET A 435 -21.34 -2.81 -2.23
N PRO A 436 -21.21 -2.24 -3.44
CA PRO A 436 -22.18 -2.46 -4.52
C PRO A 436 -22.03 -3.87 -5.13
N TYR A 437 -23.07 -4.33 -5.81
CA TYR A 437 -23.04 -5.57 -6.57
C TYR A 437 -21.95 -5.55 -7.65
N ILE A 438 -21.24 -6.66 -7.79
CA ILE A 438 -20.23 -6.92 -8.83
C ILE A 438 -20.64 -8.19 -9.58
N PRO A 439 -20.73 -8.15 -10.92
CA PRO A 439 -21.18 -9.30 -11.68
C PRO A 439 -20.14 -10.42 -11.77
N PRO A 440 -20.55 -11.65 -12.12
CA PRO A 440 -19.62 -12.75 -12.36
C PRO A 440 -18.60 -12.42 -13.47
N VAL A 441 -17.39 -12.99 -13.36
CA VAL A 441 -16.28 -12.79 -14.33
C VAL A 441 -16.71 -13.00 -15.79
N ALA A 442 -17.56 -13.99 -16.06
CA ALA A 442 -18.07 -14.25 -17.40
C ALA A 442 -18.82 -13.04 -18.00
N THR A 443 -19.66 -12.40 -17.20
CA THR A 443 -20.36 -11.16 -17.57
C THR A 443 -19.37 -10.03 -17.75
N PHE A 444 -18.45 -9.89 -16.79
CA PHE A 444 -17.39 -8.86 -16.78
C PHE A 444 -16.60 -8.83 -18.09
N ILE A 445 -16.18 -9.99 -18.58
CA ILE A 445 -15.48 -10.14 -19.86
C ILE A 445 -16.43 -9.92 -21.05
N SER A 446 -17.61 -10.58 -21.05
CA SER A 446 -18.51 -10.55 -22.22
C SER A 446 -19.08 -9.17 -22.54
N GLU A 447 -19.20 -8.31 -21.53
CA GLU A 447 -19.66 -6.93 -21.66
C GLU A 447 -18.51 -5.91 -21.77
N GLY A 448 -17.25 -6.38 -21.76
CA GLY A 448 -16.07 -5.52 -21.87
C GLY A 448 -15.83 -4.63 -20.65
N LEU A 449 -16.30 -5.02 -19.46
CA LEU A 449 -16.12 -4.24 -18.23
C LEU A 449 -14.66 -4.22 -17.78
N ASN A 450 -13.85 -5.18 -18.22
CA ASN A 450 -12.42 -5.28 -17.93
C ASN A 450 -11.51 -4.53 -18.90
N SER A 451 -12.06 -3.83 -19.90
CA SER A 451 -11.28 -3.13 -20.93
C SER A 451 -11.61 -1.64 -21.07
N ARG A 452 -12.46 -1.09 -20.19
CA ARG A 452 -12.85 0.32 -20.14
C ARG A 452 -13.38 0.66 -18.75
N ALA A 453 -13.59 1.93 -18.48
CA ALA A 453 -14.22 2.37 -17.25
C ALA A 453 -15.63 1.77 -17.07
N THR A 454 -15.97 1.43 -15.84
CA THR A 454 -17.31 0.95 -15.46
C THR A 454 -17.73 1.57 -14.12
N PHE A 455 -18.98 2.00 -14.00
CA PHE A 455 -19.56 2.51 -12.76
C PHE A 455 -20.42 1.43 -12.11
N PHE A 456 -20.07 1.01 -10.90
CA PHE A 456 -20.86 0.08 -10.10
C PHE A 456 -21.64 0.80 -9.01
N GLY A 457 -22.82 0.27 -8.69
CA GLY A 457 -23.70 0.82 -7.66
C GLY A 457 -24.61 1.95 -8.14
N CYS A 458 -24.79 2.17 -9.45
CA CYS A 458 -25.49 3.34 -9.98
C CYS A 458 -26.93 3.53 -9.46
N ASN A 459 -27.70 2.44 -9.29
CA ASN A 459 -29.07 2.49 -8.76
C ASN A 459 -29.19 2.18 -7.25
N ALA A 460 -28.07 1.89 -6.58
CA ALA A 460 -28.05 1.45 -5.20
C ALA A 460 -27.71 2.64 -4.28
N THR A 461 -28.75 3.34 -3.81
CA THR A 461 -28.62 4.59 -3.04
C THR A 461 -27.99 4.40 -1.66
N ASP A 462 -28.01 3.18 -1.12
CA ASP A 462 -27.41 2.78 0.16
C ASP A 462 -25.97 2.25 0.03
N LYS A 463 -25.44 2.19 -1.20
CA LYS A 463 -24.08 1.70 -1.51
C LYS A 463 -23.19 2.84 -1.96
N ILE A 464 -21.87 2.66 -1.85
CA ILE A 464 -20.91 3.55 -2.51
C ILE A 464 -21.00 3.43 -4.04
N THR A 465 -20.46 4.41 -4.75
CA THR A 465 -20.18 4.29 -6.18
C THR A 465 -18.74 3.84 -6.37
N ILE A 466 -18.52 2.79 -7.17
CA ILE A 466 -17.17 2.40 -7.60
C ILE A 466 -17.00 2.83 -9.06
N VAL A 467 -15.98 3.63 -9.32
CA VAL A 467 -15.48 3.91 -10.66
C VAL A 467 -14.30 2.98 -10.91
N TYR A 468 -14.55 1.89 -11.63
CA TYR A 468 -13.54 0.89 -11.95
C TYR A 468 -12.78 1.29 -13.21
N LEU A 469 -11.45 1.38 -13.11
CA LEU A 469 -10.50 1.76 -14.15
C LEU A 469 -9.48 0.62 -14.34
N PRO A 470 -9.81 -0.39 -15.16
CA PRO A 470 -8.90 -1.50 -15.40
C PRO A 470 -7.71 -1.06 -16.25
N ASN A 471 -6.56 -1.67 -16.01
CA ASN A 471 -5.44 -1.65 -16.92
C ASN A 471 -5.89 -2.19 -18.27
N ALA A 472 -5.62 -1.44 -19.33
CA ALA A 472 -5.95 -1.80 -20.70
C ALA A 472 -4.92 -1.18 -21.64
N GLU A 473 -4.70 -1.81 -22.78
CA GLU A 473 -3.83 -1.29 -23.83
C GLU A 473 -4.52 -0.14 -24.59
N TYR A 474 -4.06 1.08 -24.37
CA TYR A 474 -4.45 2.26 -25.15
C TYR A 474 -3.31 2.70 -26.08
N THR A 475 -2.12 2.91 -25.51
CA THR A 475 -0.92 3.38 -26.23
C THR A 475 0.27 2.46 -26.06
N PHE A 476 0.26 1.61 -25.02
CA PHE A 476 1.33 0.66 -24.74
C PHE A 476 0.76 -0.63 -24.14
N ALA A 477 1.36 -1.77 -24.49
CA ALA A 477 0.98 -3.08 -23.97
C ALA A 477 1.43 -3.25 -22.50
N SER A 478 0.76 -2.53 -21.61
CA SER A 478 1.01 -2.50 -20.17
C SER A 478 0.75 -3.83 -19.43
N GLY A 479 0.28 -4.87 -20.11
CA GLY A 479 0.06 -6.23 -19.60
C GLY A 479 1.35 -7.04 -19.48
N VAL A 480 2.31 -6.54 -18.72
CA VAL A 480 3.61 -7.21 -18.49
C VAL A 480 3.57 -8.14 -17.27
N PRO A 481 4.41 -9.19 -17.18
CA PRO A 481 4.42 -10.11 -16.05
C PRO A 481 4.72 -9.42 -14.71
N THR A 482 4.09 -9.86 -13.62
CA THR A 482 4.36 -9.34 -12.27
C THR A 482 5.82 -9.55 -11.83
N SER A 483 6.47 -10.59 -12.35
CA SER A 483 7.88 -10.91 -12.09
C SER A 483 8.88 -10.10 -12.91
N GLN A 484 8.44 -9.20 -13.80
CA GLN A 484 9.37 -8.31 -14.49
C GLN A 484 9.85 -7.24 -13.51
N LEU A 485 11.15 -7.24 -13.23
CA LEU A 485 11.79 -6.35 -12.25
C LEU A 485 12.69 -5.29 -12.90
N VAL A 486 12.95 -5.41 -14.21
CA VAL A 486 13.78 -4.48 -14.98
C VAL A 486 12.93 -3.82 -16.05
N TYR A 487 13.00 -2.49 -16.13
CA TYR A 487 12.28 -1.67 -17.10
C TYR A 487 13.22 -0.63 -17.70
N SER A 488 13.27 -0.56 -19.03
CA SER A 488 13.98 0.55 -19.68
C SER A 488 13.29 1.88 -19.40
N GLU A 489 14.02 3.00 -19.42
CA GLU A 489 13.42 4.33 -19.20
C GLU A 489 12.25 4.61 -20.17
N THR A 490 12.41 4.22 -21.43
CA THR A 490 11.33 4.33 -22.44
C THR A 490 10.11 3.49 -22.08
N GLU A 491 10.31 2.26 -21.60
CA GLU A 491 9.21 1.41 -21.16
C GLU A 491 8.48 2.02 -19.95
N GLN A 492 9.22 2.58 -18.99
CA GLN A 492 8.64 3.30 -17.85
C GLN A 492 7.77 4.48 -18.31
N ASP A 493 8.29 5.31 -19.24
CA ASP A 493 7.56 6.43 -19.81
C ASP A 493 6.30 5.99 -20.57
N GLU A 494 6.39 4.91 -21.36
CA GLU A 494 5.27 4.37 -22.12
C GLU A 494 4.20 3.73 -21.21
N MET A 495 4.59 3.08 -20.12
CA MET A 495 3.67 2.56 -19.10
C MET A 495 2.91 3.70 -18.41
N VAL A 496 3.60 4.76 -18.01
CA VAL A 496 2.98 5.96 -17.39
C VAL A 496 2.08 6.67 -18.41
N ALA A 497 2.49 6.80 -19.66
CA ALA A 497 1.67 7.37 -20.73
C ALA A 497 0.40 6.55 -20.98
N ASN A 498 0.47 5.21 -20.92
CA ASN A 498 -0.72 4.36 -21.00
C ASN A 498 -1.63 4.53 -19.77
N GLY A 499 -1.06 4.67 -18.57
CA GLY A 499 -1.79 5.03 -17.36
C GLY A 499 -2.56 6.36 -17.49
N ASN A 500 -1.97 7.36 -18.13
CA ASN A 500 -2.68 8.60 -18.46
C ASN A 500 -3.92 8.33 -19.33
N MET A 501 -3.78 7.46 -20.33
CA MET A 501 -4.90 7.09 -21.22
C MET A 501 -5.98 6.27 -20.50
N ILE A 502 -5.62 5.45 -19.50
CA ILE A 502 -6.60 4.79 -18.64
C ILE A 502 -7.42 5.84 -17.87
N ALA A 503 -6.77 6.85 -17.29
CA ALA A 503 -7.47 7.91 -16.56
C ALA A 503 -8.36 8.78 -17.47
N THR A 504 -7.96 9.04 -18.71
CA THR A 504 -8.73 9.85 -19.67
C THR A 504 -9.67 9.04 -20.57
N GLN A 505 -9.68 7.71 -20.40
CA GLN A 505 -10.40 6.76 -21.25
C GLN A 505 -10.04 6.90 -22.75
N GLY A 506 -8.75 7.07 -23.03
CA GLY A 506 -8.22 7.29 -24.37
C GLY A 506 -8.51 8.68 -24.92
N ASP A 507 -8.43 9.70 -24.06
CA ASP A 507 -8.80 11.09 -24.34
C ASP A 507 -10.20 11.25 -24.90
N LYS A 508 -11.14 10.44 -24.39
CA LYS A 508 -12.50 10.42 -24.90
C LYS A 508 -13.24 11.71 -24.55
N ASP A 509 -13.78 12.35 -25.59
CA ASP A 509 -14.57 13.58 -25.45
C ASP A 509 -15.72 13.38 -24.43
N GLY A 510 -15.84 14.32 -23.48
CA GLY A 510 -16.87 14.30 -22.45
C GLY A 510 -16.62 13.35 -21.28
N TRP A 511 -15.56 12.53 -21.31
CA TRP A 511 -15.25 11.58 -20.23
C TRP A 511 -15.14 12.24 -18.86
N ALA A 512 -14.45 13.38 -18.75
CA ALA A 512 -14.31 14.09 -17.48
C ALA A 512 -15.66 14.55 -16.91
N THR A 513 -16.63 14.89 -17.77
CA THR A 513 -18.03 15.13 -17.33
C THR A 513 -18.65 13.85 -16.81
N CYS A 514 -18.49 12.71 -17.49
CA CYS A 514 -19.03 11.42 -17.03
C CYS A 514 -18.43 10.97 -15.70
N LEU A 515 -17.14 11.21 -15.48
CA LEU A 515 -16.50 10.98 -14.19
C LEU A 515 -17.09 11.88 -13.09
N GLY A 516 -17.33 13.16 -13.39
CA GLY A 516 -18.08 14.05 -12.49
C GLY A 516 -19.50 13.57 -12.19
N CYS A 517 -20.19 12.99 -13.18
CA CYS A 517 -21.51 12.39 -13.00
C CYS A 517 -21.47 11.17 -12.05
N ALA A 518 -20.48 10.30 -12.20
CA ALA A 518 -20.27 9.15 -11.30
C ALA A 518 -19.96 9.59 -9.86
N ILE A 519 -19.19 10.67 -9.70
CA ILE A 519 -18.89 11.21 -8.37
C ILE A 519 -20.17 11.79 -7.74
N MET A 520 -20.93 12.58 -8.51
CA MET A 520 -22.04 13.36 -7.96
C MET A 520 -23.39 12.64 -7.91
N MET A 521 -23.55 11.47 -8.55
CA MET A 521 -24.85 10.82 -8.76
C MET A 521 -25.69 10.59 -7.49
N LYS A 522 -25.04 10.35 -6.35
CA LYS A 522 -25.70 10.07 -5.07
C LYS A 522 -25.64 11.25 -4.09
N SER A 523 -25.10 12.38 -4.52
CA SER A 523 -24.91 13.57 -3.65
C SER A 523 -26.20 14.33 -3.32
N GLY A 524 -27.29 14.08 -4.06
CA GLY A 524 -28.52 14.86 -3.98
C GLY A 524 -28.45 16.26 -4.61
N ASN A 525 -27.28 16.67 -5.14
CA ASN A 525 -27.14 17.91 -5.90
C ASN A 525 -27.66 17.75 -7.34
N SER A 526 -27.90 18.87 -8.03
CA SER A 526 -28.29 18.87 -9.44
C SER A 526 -27.17 18.34 -10.33
N LEU A 527 -27.53 17.51 -11.32
CA LEU A 527 -26.62 16.97 -12.32
C LEU A 527 -26.85 17.63 -13.69
N PRO A 528 -25.81 17.86 -14.50
CA PRO A 528 -25.94 18.23 -15.91
C PRO A 528 -26.78 17.20 -16.69
N SER A 529 -27.48 17.66 -17.73
CA SER A 529 -28.25 16.75 -18.62
C SER A 529 -27.37 15.70 -19.30
N ALA A 530 -26.08 16.00 -19.50
CA ALA A 530 -25.08 15.07 -20.05
C ALA A 530 -24.92 13.79 -19.21
N CYS A 531 -25.23 13.83 -17.91
CA CYS A 531 -25.10 12.65 -17.05
C CYS A 531 -25.98 11.47 -17.46
N THR A 532 -27.11 11.72 -18.13
CA THR A 532 -27.98 10.65 -18.63
C THR A 532 -27.22 9.73 -19.59
N ALA A 533 -26.54 10.31 -20.60
CA ALA A 533 -25.75 9.54 -21.56
C ALA A 533 -24.55 8.86 -20.89
N CYS A 534 -23.92 9.52 -19.92
CA CYS A 534 -22.83 8.92 -19.15
C CYS A 534 -23.29 7.68 -18.37
N PHE A 535 -24.47 7.72 -17.75
CA PHE A 535 -25.00 6.56 -17.03
C PHE A 535 -25.44 5.44 -17.97
N GLU A 536 -26.00 5.77 -19.14
CA GLU A 536 -26.31 4.76 -20.16
C GLU A 536 -25.05 4.04 -20.66
N GLU A 537 -23.92 4.74 -20.75
CA GLU A 537 -22.68 4.18 -21.29
C GLU A 537 -21.84 3.41 -20.26
N TYR A 538 -21.69 3.94 -19.05
CA TYR A 538 -20.72 3.42 -18.08
C TYR A 538 -21.34 2.67 -16.90
N CYS A 539 -22.63 2.86 -16.60
CA CYS A 539 -23.22 2.16 -15.46
C CYS A 539 -23.47 0.70 -15.78
N TYR A 540 -23.02 -0.15 -14.86
CA TYR A 540 -23.49 -1.51 -14.78
C TYR A 540 -24.74 -1.57 -13.87
N TYR A 541 -25.80 -2.19 -14.38
CA TYR A 541 -27.06 -2.42 -13.66
C TYR A 541 -27.29 -3.92 -13.50
N GLU A 542 -27.68 -4.35 -12.29
CA GLU A 542 -28.04 -5.74 -11.96
C GLU A 542 -29.29 -6.21 -12.71
#